data_AF-A0A6J5V468-F1
#
_entry.id   AF-A0A6J5V468-F1
#
_cell.length_a   1.000
_cell.length_b   1.000
_cell.length_c   1.000
_cell.angle_alpha   90.00
_cell.angle_beta   90.00
_cell.angle_gamma   90.00
#
_symmetry.space_group_name_H-M   'P 1'
#
loop_
_entity.id
_entity.type
_entity.pdbx_description
1 polymer ?
#
loop_
_entity_poly.entity_id
_entity_poly.type
_entity_poly.pdbx_seq_one_letter_code
_entity_poly.pdbx_strand_id
1 'polypeptide(L)'
;MDEEYDVIVLGTGLKECILSGLLSVDGLKVLHMDRNDYYGGESTSLNLNQLWKRFRGEDKPPETLGSSRDYNVDMIPKFMMANGALVRVLIHTDVTKYLNFKAVDGSFVYNKGKIHKVPANDVEALKSPLMGLFEKRRARKFFIYVQDYDENDPKSHEGLDLNKVTARELISKYGLDDNTVDFIGHALALHRDDSYLGEPAMDFVKRMKVMACSIPSLFL
;
A
#
# COMPACT_ATOMS: atom_id res chain seq x y z
N MET A 1 4.15 38.00 10.19
CA MET A 1 4.53 37.06 9.10
C MET A 1 5.60 37.76 8.30
N ASP A 2 6.57 37.01 7.81
CA ASP A 2 7.57 37.58 6.92
C ASP A 2 6.92 37.92 5.57
N GLU A 3 7.54 38.80 4.80
CA GLU A 3 6.99 39.23 3.51
C GLU A 3 7.35 38.27 2.37
N GLU A 4 8.45 37.53 2.51
CA GLU A 4 8.99 36.65 1.46
C GLU A 4 9.27 35.24 1.98
N TYR A 5 8.90 34.27 1.15
CA TYR A 5 9.06 32.82 1.33
C TYR A 5 9.47 32.21 -0.02
N ASP A 6 10.31 31.17 0.00
CA ASP A 6 10.71 30.47 -1.22
C ASP A 6 9.55 29.66 -1.80
N VAL A 7 8.72 29.09 -0.92
CA VAL A 7 7.55 28.28 -1.30
C VAL A 7 6.38 28.55 -0.36
N ILE A 8 5.18 28.68 -0.93
CA ILE A 8 3.92 28.72 -0.18
C ILE A 8 3.13 27.45 -0.48
N VAL A 9 2.78 26.70 0.57
CA VAL A 9 1.97 25.47 0.51
C VAL A 9 0.59 25.76 1.11
N LEU A 10 -0.46 25.47 0.32
CA LEU A 10 -1.85 25.66 0.72
C LEU A 10 -2.54 24.32 0.94
N GLY A 11 -3.06 24.11 2.15
CA GLY A 11 -3.68 22.87 2.59
C GLY A 11 -2.70 21.97 3.33
N THR A 12 -3.19 21.27 4.35
CA THR A 12 -2.40 20.41 5.25
C THR A 12 -2.72 18.93 5.05
N GLY A 13 -3.06 18.54 3.82
CA GLY A 13 -3.19 17.14 3.45
C GLY A 13 -1.85 16.41 3.50
N LEU A 14 -1.91 15.09 3.46
CA LEU A 14 -0.70 14.25 3.55
C LEU A 14 0.35 14.60 2.49
N LYS A 15 -0.07 14.88 1.25
CA LYS A 15 0.84 15.19 0.15
C LYS A 15 1.54 16.53 0.36
N GLU A 16 0.76 17.54 0.75
CA GLU A 16 1.23 18.90 0.99
C GLU A 16 2.22 18.92 2.17
N CYS A 17 1.91 18.21 3.26
CA CYS A 17 2.81 18.07 4.41
C CYS A 17 4.13 17.36 4.07
N ILE A 18 4.09 16.31 3.24
CA ILE A 18 5.33 15.62 2.81
C ILE A 18 6.20 16.54 1.97
N LEU A 19 5.62 17.25 1.00
CA LEU A 19 6.36 18.20 0.15
C LEU A 19 6.92 19.35 0.98
N SER A 20 6.12 19.94 1.86
CA SER A 20 6.53 20.99 2.79
C SER A 20 7.72 20.55 3.65
N GLY A 21 7.68 19.32 4.19
CA GLY A 21 8.76 18.73 4.96
C GLY A 21 10.05 18.54 4.15
N LEU A 22 9.95 17.98 2.95
CA LEU A 22 11.10 17.78 2.06
C LEU A 22 11.78 19.11 1.68
N LEU A 23 10.98 20.10 1.26
CA LEU A 23 11.50 21.43 0.88
C LEU A 23 12.16 22.14 2.07
N SER A 24 11.61 21.96 3.28
CA SER A 24 12.20 22.51 4.50
C SER A 24 13.54 21.82 4.85
N VAL A 25 13.64 20.51 4.66
CA VAL A 25 14.89 19.74 4.85
C VAL A 25 15.96 20.15 3.83
N ASP A 26 15.55 20.49 2.60
CA ASP A 26 16.44 21.04 1.56
C ASP A 26 16.83 22.51 1.81
N GLY A 27 16.38 23.11 2.93
CA GLY A 27 16.79 24.45 3.38
C GLY A 27 15.94 25.60 2.84
N LEU A 28 14.82 25.32 2.17
CA LEU A 28 13.91 26.36 1.68
C LEU A 28 13.03 26.91 2.81
N LYS A 29 12.74 28.21 2.72
CA LYS A 29 11.83 28.90 3.63
C LYS A 29 10.38 28.68 3.17
N VAL A 30 9.69 27.75 3.81
CA VAL A 30 8.33 27.35 3.46
C VAL A 30 7.27 28.02 4.34
N LEU A 31 6.26 28.62 3.73
CA LEU A 31 5.02 29.03 4.41
C LEU A 31 3.94 27.99 4.16
N HIS A 32 3.49 27.31 5.20
CA HIS A 32 2.46 26.27 5.09
C HIS A 32 1.20 26.70 5.86
N MET A 33 0.07 26.81 5.16
CA MET A 33 -1.19 27.26 5.76
C MET A 33 -2.39 26.47 5.24
N ASP A 34 -3.45 26.45 6.03
CA ASP A 34 -4.74 25.85 5.67
C ASP A 34 -5.85 26.85 5.95
N ARG A 35 -6.93 26.77 5.16
CA ARG A 35 -8.16 27.54 5.42
C ARG A 35 -9.01 26.92 6.52
N ASN A 36 -8.83 25.61 6.77
CA ASN A 36 -9.53 24.88 7.80
C ASN A 36 -8.83 25.10 9.15
N ASP A 37 -9.60 24.99 10.24
CA ASP A 37 -9.12 25.04 11.62
C ASP A 37 -8.57 23.70 12.13
N TYR A 38 -8.36 22.73 11.23
CA TYR A 38 -7.84 21.39 11.49
C TYR A 38 -6.88 20.93 10.40
N TYR A 39 -6.02 19.97 10.75
CA TYR A 39 -5.07 19.36 9.82
C TYR A 39 -5.68 18.24 8.98
N GLY A 40 -5.05 17.93 7.85
CA GLY A 40 -5.30 16.71 7.08
C GLY A 40 -6.25 16.88 5.89
N GLY A 41 -6.93 18.02 5.76
CA GLY A 41 -7.82 18.32 4.65
C GLY A 41 -8.87 17.21 4.41
N GLU A 42 -8.93 16.68 3.19
CA GLU A 42 -9.83 15.55 2.86
C GLU A 42 -9.47 14.25 3.57
N SER A 43 -8.21 14.09 3.97
CA SER A 43 -7.68 12.95 4.72
C SER A 43 -7.64 13.17 6.24
N THR A 44 -8.40 14.12 6.76
CA THR A 44 -8.48 14.37 8.22
C THR A 44 -8.95 13.12 8.97
N SER A 45 -8.51 12.99 10.22
CA SER A 45 -9.08 12.07 11.20
C SER A 45 -10.06 12.83 12.08
N LEU A 46 -11.25 12.29 12.29
CA LEU A 46 -12.32 12.90 13.08
C LEU A 46 -12.48 12.18 14.41
N ASN A 47 -12.76 12.93 15.48
CA ASN A 47 -13.29 12.35 16.70
C ASN A 47 -14.77 11.96 16.53
N LEU A 48 -15.33 11.25 17.52
CA LEU A 48 -16.66 10.68 17.40
C LEU A 48 -17.76 11.74 17.20
N ASN A 49 -17.69 12.87 17.92
CA ASN A 49 -18.66 13.95 17.80
C ASN A 49 -18.60 14.62 16.42
N GLN A 50 -17.39 14.86 15.90
CA GLN A 50 -17.18 15.43 14.56
C GLN A 50 -17.70 14.49 13.47
N LEU A 51 -17.44 13.19 13.62
CA LEU A 51 -17.93 12.15 12.70
C LEU A 51 -19.47 12.14 12.68
N TRP A 52 -20.10 12.16 13.87
CA TRP A 52 -21.55 12.18 14.00
C TRP A 52 -22.14 13.44 13.37
N LYS A 53 -21.60 14.62 13.69
CA LYS A 53 -22.07 15.89 13.13
C LYS A 53 -22.00 15.89 11.61
N ARG A 54 -20.94 15.32 11.03
CA ARG A 54 -20.73 15.27 9.58
C ARG A 54 -21.72 14.36 8.86
N PHE A 55 -22.01 13.17 9.41
CA PHE A 55 -22.80 12.14 8.71
C PHE A 55 -24.23 11.98 9.21
N ARG A 56 -24.55 12.51 10.40
CA ARG A 56 -25.86 12.43 11.06
C ARG A 56 -26.48 13.81 11.32
N GLY A 57 -25.70 14.89 11.22
CA GLY A 57 -26.19 16.26 11.42
C GLY A 57 -26.27 16.71 12.89
N GLU A 58 -26.01 15.81 13.84
CA GLU A 58 -26.01 16.05 15.28
C GLU A 58 -24.66 15.65 15.89
N ASP A 59 -24.24 16.29 16.97
CA ASP A 59 -22.93 16.10 17.62
C ASP A 59 -22.99 15.19 18.87
N LYS A 60 -24.08 14.42 19.01
CA LYS A 60 -24.34 13.53 20.15
C LYS A 60 -24.35 12.06 19.72
N PRO A 61 -23.17 11.41 19.65
CA PRO A 61 -23.13 9.97 19.44
C PRO A 61 -23.75 9.21 20.63
N PRO A 62 -24.24 7.97 20.43
CA PRO A 62 -24.73 7.14 21.52
C PRO A 62 -23.70 6.97 22.65
N GLU A 63 -24.12 7.14 23.90
CA GLU A 63 -23.23 7.02 25.08
C GLU A 63 -22.56 5.65 25.19
N THR A 64 -23.15 4.61 24.60
CA THR A 64 -22.60 3.25 24.54
C THR A 64 -21.28 3.14 23.78
N LEU A 65 -20.95 4.13 22.94
CA LEU A 65 -19.68 4.17 22.21
C LEU A 65 -18.52 4.75 23.05
N GLY A 66 -18.78 5.29 24.24
CA GLY A 66 -17.74 5.82 25.11
C GLY A 66 -17.29 7.24 24.75
N SER A 67 -16.06 7.61 25.14
CA SER A 67 -15.58 8.99 25.04
C SER A 67 -15.17 9.36 23.62
N SER A 68 -15.64 10.50 23.12
CA SER A 68 -15.32 11.00 21.78
C SER A 68 -13.81 11.13 21.51
N ARG A 69 -13.02 11.49 22.54
CA ARG A 69 -11.57 11.69 22.44
C ARG A 69 -10.76 10.41 22.21
N ASP A 70 -11.36 9.26 22.46
CA ASP A 70 -10.70 7.95 22.27
C ASP A 70 -10.73 7.52 20.79
N TYR A 71 -11.45 8.28 19.95
CA TYR A 71 -11.63 8.00 18.53
C TYR A 71 -10.79 8.93 17.67
N ASN A 72 -10.09 8.34 16.71
CA ASN A 72 -9.46 9.02 15.58
C ASN A 72 -9.86 8.26 14.32
N VAL A 73 -10.92 8.72 13.65
CA VAL A 73 -11.53 8.03 12.51
C VAL A 73 -11.10 8.72 11.22
N ASP A 74 -10.23 8.04 10.48
CA ASP A 74 -9.72 8.54 9.21
C ASP A 74 -10.84 8.63 8.16
N MET A 75 -10.97 9.79 7.53
CA MET A 75 -11.90 9.98 6.42
C MET A 75 -11.47 9.22 5.15
N ILE A 76 -10.17 8.97 5.00
CA ILE A 76 -9.59 8.18 3.89
C ILE A 76 -8.58 7.20 4.49
N PRO A 77 -9.02 6.04 5.00
CA PRO A 77 -8.13 5.07 5.61
C PRO A 77 -7.15 4.50 4.57
N LYS A 78 -5.86 4.50 4.90
CA LYS A 78 -4.78 3.95 4.07
C LYS A 78 -3.75 3.24 4.94
N PHE A 79 -3.19 2.17 4.41
CA PHE A 79 -2.01 1.53 4.99
C PHE A 79 -0.75 1.96 4.25
N MET A 80 0.38 1.81 4.93
CA MET A 80 1.70 2.02 4.33
C MET A 80 2.39 0.68 4.13
N MET A 81 2.91 0.45 2.94
CA MET A 81 3.81 -0.67 2.70
C MET A 81 5.10 -0.46 3.47
N ALA A 82 5.51 -1.45 4.27
CA ALA A 82 6.69 -1.36 5.13
C ALA A 82 7.96 -0.98 4.35
N ASN A 83 8.15 -1.54 3.15
CA ASN A 83 9.25 -1.18 2.25
C ASN A 83 8.80 -0.29 1.07
N GLY A 84 7.74 0.51 1.27
CA GLY A 84 7.23 1.45 0.29
C GLY A 84 8.01 2.76 0.22
N ALA A 85 7.82 3.51 -0.87
CA ALA A 85 8.47 4.82 -1.05
C ALA A 85 8.10 5.82 0.05
N LEU A 86 6.85 5.81 0.52
CA LEU A 86 6.38 6.71 1.57
C LEU A 86 7.16 6.53 2.89
N VAL A 87 7.39 5.29 3.31
CA VAL A 87 8.17 5.01 4.53
C VAL A 87 9.61 5.51 4.38
N ARG A 88 10.22 5.31 3.21
CA ARG A 88 11.56 5.84 2.91
C ARG A 88 11.62 7.37 3.00
N VAL A 89 10.59 8.06 2.50
CA VAL A 89 10.49 9.53 2.61
C VAL A 89 10.36 9.97 4.07
N LEU A 90 9.49 9.32 4.86
CA LEU A 90 9.32 9.66 6.28
C LEU A 90 10.61 9.48 7.10
N ILE A 91 11.41 8.46 6.77
CA ILE A 91 12.73 8.25 7.37
C ILE A 91 13.69 9.36 6.95
N HIS A 92 13.73 9.70 5.66
CA HIS A 92 14.61 10.74 5.13
C HIS A 92 14.31 12.13 5.73
N THR A 93 13.05 12.46 5.98
CA THR A 93 12.63 13.73 6.59
C THR A 93 12.65 13.71 8.12
N ASP A 94 13.15 12.64 8.76
CA ASP A 94 13.21 12.49 10.22
C ASP A 94 11.85 12.59 10.96
N VAL A 95 10.73 12.50 10.23
CA VAL A 95 9.36 12.64 10.79
C VAL A 95 8.98 11.42 11.64
N THR A 96 9.66 10.29 11.44
CA THR A 96 9.44 9.06 12.23
C THR A 96 9.65 9.25 13.73
N LYS A 97 10.36 10.29 14.18
CA LYS A 97 10.53 10.65 15.60
C LYS A 97 9.20 11.05 16.27
N TYR A 98 8.19 11.43 15.48
CA TYR A 98 6.88 11.88 15.96
C TYR A 98 5.77 10.86 15.72
N LEU A 99 6.07 9.73 15.10
CA LEU A 99 5.09 8.73 14.70
C LEU A 99 5.41 7.38 15.32
N ASN A 100 4.38 6.72 15.85
CA ASN A 100 4.47 5.33 16.29
C ASN A 100 3.72 4.46 15.30
N PHE A 101 4.37 3.40 14.81
CA PHE A 101 3.77 2.46 13.88
C PHE A 101 3.45 1.13 14.55
N LYS A 102 2.31 0.56 14.18
CA LYS A 102 1.93 -0.81 14.53
C LYS A 102 1.72 -1.59 13.25
N ALA A 103 2.30 -2.79 13.18
CA ALA A 103 2.06 -3.70 12.06
C ALA A 103 0.59 -4.12 12.01
N VAL A 104 0.05 -4.25 10.80
CA VAL A 104 -1.28 -4.81 10.58
C VAL A 104 -1.21 -6.33 10.75
N ASP A 105 -2.17 -6.93 11.46
CA ASP A 105 -2.12 -8.35 11.82
C ASP A 105 -2.30 -9.30 10.63
N GLY A 106 -2.92 -8.84 9.53
CA GLY A 106 -3.06 -9.63 8.33
C GLY A 106 -3.77 -8.91 7.19
N SER A 107 -3.55 -9.41 5.98
CA SER A 107 -4.31 -9.07 4.78
C SER A 107 -5.25 -10.21 4.43
N PHE A 108 -6.41 -9.90 3.88
CA PHE A 108 -7.44 -10.87 3.56
C PHE A 108 -8.05 -10.61 2.19
N VAL A 109 -8.41 -11.67 1.48
CA VAL A 109 -9.07 -11.64 0.17
C VAL A 109 -10.44 -12.28 0.26
N TYR A 110 -11.42 -11.69 -0.42
CA TYR A 110 -12.76 -12.25 -0.56
C TYR A 110 -12.83 -13.16 -1.78
N ASN A 111 -13.28 -14.39 -1.60
CA ASN A 111 -13.50 -15.35 -2.69
C ASN A 111 -14.77 -16.17 -2.39
N LYS A 112 -15.72 -16.15 -3.34
CA LYS A 112 -16.95 -16.99 -3.31
C LYS A 112 -17.67 -16.99 -1.95
N GLY A 113 -17.92 -15.81 -1.38
CA GLY A 113 -18.67 -15.68 -0.12
C GLY A 113 -17.84 -15.86 1.15
N LYS A 114 -16.53 -16.09 1.04
CA LYS A 114 -15.64 -16.30 2.19
C LYS A 114 -14.44 -15.37 2.14
N ILE A 115 -14.01 -14.97 3.33
CA ILE A 115 -12.79 -14.20 3.54
C ILE A 115 -11.67 -15.18 3.86
N HIS A 116 -10.55 -15.05 3.18
CA HIS A 116 -9.38 -15.90 3.34
C HIS A 116 -8.16 -15.03 3.67
N LYS A 117 -7.35 -15.47 4.64
CA LYS A 117 -6.09 -14.80 4.95
C LYS A 117 -5.14 -14.95 3.76
N VAL A 118 -4.59 -13.82 3.29
CA VAL A 118 -3.46 -13.80 2.36
C VAL A 118 -2.26 -14.36 3.14
N PRO A 119 -1.63 -15.45 2.68
CA PRO A 119 -0.52 -16.04 3.42
C PRO A 119 0.59 -15.03 3.65
N ALA A 120 1.22 -15.07 4.81
CA ALA A 120 2.38 -14.23 5.12
C ALA A 120 3.68 -15.03 5.29
N ASN A 121 3.62 -16.36 5.34
CA ASN A 121 4.78 -17.24 5.45
C ASN A 121 4.54 -18.59 4.74
N ASP A 122 5.61 -19.38 4.52
CA ASP A 122 5.56 -20.69 3.86
C ASP A 122 4.53 -21.64 4.50
N VAL A 123 4.43 -21.63 5.84
CA VAL A 123 3.52 -22.50 6.57
C VAL A 123 2.06 -22.12 6.31
N GLU A 124 1.76 -20.82 6.27
CA GLU A 124 0.44 -20.30 5.88
C GLU A 124 0.14 -20.58 4.41
N ALA A 125 1.14 -20.45 3.52
CA ALA A 125 0.98 -20.73 2.10
C ALA A 125 0.63 -22.20 1.87
N LEU A 126 1.28 -23.13 2.58
CA LEU A 126 0.98 -24.56 2.54
C LEU A 126 -0.42 -24.89 3.08
N LYS A 127 -0.88 -24.21 4.13
CA LYS A 127 -2.21 -24.43 4.73
C LYS A 127 -3.35 -23.70 4.01
N SER A 128 -3.04 -22.69 3.20
CA SER A 128 -4.06 -21.85 2.58
C SER A 128 -4.98 -22.64 1.63
N PRO A 129 -6.30 -22.44 1.70
CA PRO A 129 -7.25 -23.05 0.77
C PRO A 129 -7.38 -22.28 -0.55
N LEU A 130 -6.64 -21.17 -0.74
CA LEU A 130 -6.76 -20.32 -1.93
C LEU A 130 -6.29 -21.00 -3.21
N MET A 131 -5.37 -21.96 -3.10
CA MET A 131 -4.80 -22.67 -4.25
C MET A 131 -4.79 -24.18 -3.98
N GLY A 132 -5.04 -24.98 -5.02
CA GLY A 132 -4.83 -26.42 -4.97
C GLY A 132 -3.34 -26.78 -4.87
N LEU A 133 -3.02 -28.01 -4.47
CA LEU A 133 -1.63 -28.44 -4.24
C LEU A 133 -0.72 -28.29 -5.48
N PHE A 134 -1.23 -28.61 -6.67
CA PHE A 134 -0.48 -28.47 -7.93
C PHE A 134 -0.31 -27.00 -8.33
N GLU A 135 -1.33 -26.17 -8.09
CA GLU A 135 -1.28 -24.74 -8.35
C GLU A 135 -0.24 -24.06 -7.46
N LYS A 136 -0.17 -24.43 -6.17
CA LYS A 136 0.89 -23.95 -5.26
C LYS A 136 2.30 -24.23 -5.77
N ARG A 137 2.53 -25.38 -6.42
CA ARG A 137 3.84 -25.70 -7.00
C ARG A 137 4.18 -24.80 -8.18
N ARG A 138 3.20 -24.42 -9.00
CA ARG A 138 3.38 -23.47 -10.10
C ARG A 138 3.58 -22.04 -9.59
N ALA A 139 2.71 -21.60 -8.67
CA ALA A 139 2.81 -20.30 -8.01
C ALA A 139 4.16 -20.12 -7.33
N ARG A 140 4.69 -21.15 -6.64
CA ARG A 140 6.03 -21.10 -6.05
C ARG A 140 7.13 -20.83 -7.08
N LYS A 141 7.09 -21.47 -8.26
CA LYS A 141 8.08 -21.20 -9.32
C LYS A 141 8.00 -19.77 -9.82
N PHE A 142 6.78 -19.25 -9.98
CA PHE A 142 6.55 -17.86 -10.36
C PHE A 142 7.07 -16.88 -9.30
N PHE A 143 6.80 -17.13 -8.02
CA PHE A 143 7.28 -16.28 -6.93
C PHE A 143 8.81 -16.27 -6.81
N ILE A 144 9.46 -17.42 -6.99
CA ILE A 144 10.93 -17.51 -7.06
C ILE A 144 11.45 -16.65 -8.22
N TYR A 145 10.84 -16.73 -9.42
CA TYR A 145 11.23 -15.87 -10.55
C TYR A 145 11.09 -14.38 -10.21
N VAL A 146 9.96 -13.98 -9.63
CA VAL A 146 9.72 -12.58 -9.23
C VAL A 146 10.77 -12.11 -8.22
N GLN A 147 11.13 -12.95 -7.26
CA GLN A 147 12.14 -12.64 -6.25
C GLN A 147 13.54 -12.52 -6.85
N ASP A 148 13.93 -13.48 -7.68
CA ASP A 148 15.28 -13.62 -8.23
C ASP A 148 15.53 -12.71 -9.45
N TYR A 149 14.47 -12.15 -10.06
CA TYR A 149 14.62 -11.21 -11.17
C TYR A 149 15.53 -10.04 -10.76
N ASP A 150 16.52 -9.67 -11.56
CA ASP A 150 17.33 -8.47 -11.40
C ASP A 150 17.42 -7.75 -12.74
N GLU A 151 17.07 -6.46 -12.77
CA GLU A 151 17.12 -5.65 -14.00
C GLU A 151 18.53 -5.62 -14.61
N ASN A 152 19.58 -5.79 -13.78
CA ASN A 152 20.98 -5.74 -14.20
C ASN A 152 21.58 -7.13 -14.52
N ASP A 153 20.87 -8.23 -14.26
CA ASP A 153 21.33 -9.59 -14.58
C ASP A 153 20.45 -10.23 -15.68
N PRO A 154 20.89 -10.21 -16.95
CA PRO A 154 20.16 -10.85 -18.04
C PRO A 154 19.89 -12.35 -17.82
N LYS A 155 20.66 -13.04 -16.98
CA LYS A 155 20.43 -14.47 -16.69
C LYS A 155 19.16 -14.69 -15.89
N SER A 156 18.78 -13.76 -15.01
CA SER A 156 17.56 -13.87 -14.21
C SER A 156 16.29 -13.60 -15.02
N HIS A 157 16.41 -13.09 -16.25
CA HIS A 157 15.26 -12.69 -17.07
C HIS A 157 14.55 -13.89 -17.70
N GLU A 158 15.21 -15.06 -17.71
CA GLU A 158 14.75 -16.26 -18.40
C GLU A 158 14.35 -16.00 -19.88
N GLY A 159 15.12 -15.12 -20.54
CA GLY A 159 14.90 -14.74 -21.94
C GLY A 159 13.74 -13.77 -22.19
N LEU A 160 13.14 -13.18 -21.14
CA LEU A 160 12.03 -12.22 -21.25
C LEU A 160 12.50 -10.77 -21.09
N ASP A 161 12.02 -9.87 -21.95
CA ASP A 161 12.14 -8.43 -21.75
C ASP A 161 10.85 -7.91 -21.10
N LEU A 162 10.87 -7.68 -19.78
CA LEU A 162 9.68 -7.28 -19.02
C LEU A 162 9.14 -5.88 -19.38
N ASN A 163 9.89 -5.10 -20.17
CA ASN A 163 9.39 -3.83 -20.71
C ASN A 163 8.56 -4.01 -21.99
N LYS A 164 8.55 -5.22 -22.56
CA LYS A 164 7.82 -5.57 -23.80
C LYS A 164 6.79 -6.65 -23.59
N VAL A 165 7.15 -7.69 -22.83
CA VAL A 165 6.27 -8.80 -22.50
C VAL A 165 5.19 -8.32 -21.53
N THR A 166 3.95 -8.66 -21.83
CA THR A 166 2.80 -8.29 -21.01
C THR A 166 2.75 -9.12 -19.72
N ALA A 167 2.11 -8.62 -18.67
CA ALA A 167 1.92 -9.39 -17.45
C ALA A 167 1.18 -10.71 -17.71
N ARG A 168 0.21 -10.72 -18.64
CA ARG A 168 -0.50 -11.94 -19.05
C ARG A 168 0.44 -12.99 -19.65
N GLU A 169 1.32 -12.59 -20.56
CA GLU A 169 2.28 -13.51 -21.18
C GLU A 169 3.27 -14.07 -20.15
N LEU A 170 3.76 -13.22 -19.26
CA LEU A 170 4.63 -13.64 -18.15
C LEU A 170 3.92 -14.68 -17.27
N ILE A 171 2.70 -14.40 -16.82
CA ILE A 171 1.97 -15.31 -15.92
C ILE A 171 1.61 -16.62 -16.65
N SER A 172 1.22 -16.54 -17.92
CA SER A 172 0.88 -17.70 -18.75
C SER A 172 2.06 -18.66 -18.90
N LYS A 173 3.31 -18.16 -18.93
CA LYS A 173 4.53 -18.99 -18.95
C LYS A 173 4.62 -19.95 -17.75
N TYR A 174 4.10 -19.55 -16.59
CA TYR A 174 4.09 -20.38 -15.38
C TYR A 174 2.82 -21.23 -15.25
N GLY A 175 1.85 -21.07 -16.15
CA GLY A 175 0.62 -21.86 -16.20
C GLY A 175 -0.28 -21.68 -14.98
N LEU A 176 -0.35 -20.46 -14.44
CA LEU A 176 -1.22 -20.13 -13.32
C LEU A 176 -2.69 -20.04 -13.77
N ASP A 177 -3.60 -20.51 -12.94
CA ASP A 177 -5.05 -20.43 -13.22
C ASP A 177 -5.63 -19.05 -12.94
N ASP A 178 -6.80 -18.75 -13.52
CA ASP A 178 -7.41 -17.41 -13.41
C ASP A 178 -7.65 -16.98 -11.95
N ASN A 179 -8.02 -17.90 -11.06
CA ASN A 179 -8.22 -17.56 -9.63
C ASN A 179 -6.89 -17.15 -8.97
N THR A 180 -5.79 -17.76 -9.38
CA THR A 180 -4.44 -17.44 -8.90
C THR A 180 -3.95 -16.13 -9.48
N VAL A 181 -4.27 -15.85 -10.75
CA VAL A 181 -4.03 -14.55 -11.39
C VAL A 181 -4.74 -13.44 -10.63
N ASP A 182 -6.04 -13.59 -10.36
CA ASP A 182 -6.84 -12.61 -9.59
C ASP A 182 -6.22 -12.36 -8.22
N PHE A 183 -5.87 -13.44 -7.50
CA PHE A 183 -5.26 -13.34 -6.18
C PHE A 183 -3.92 -12.59 -6.21
N ILE A 184 -3.02 -12.95 -7.13
CA ILE A 184 -1.70 -12.33 -7.21
C ILE A 184 -1.81 -10.87 -7.68
N GLY A 185 -2.63 -10.59 -8.69
CA GLY A 185 -2.85 -9.25 -9.21
C GLY A 185 -3.43 -8.28 -8.19
N HIS A 186 -4.48 -8.70 -7.48
CA HIS A 186 -5.25 -7.80 -6.63
C HIS A 186 -4.85 -7.85 -5.15
N ALA A 187 -4.49 -9.01 -4.62
CA ALA A 187 -4.17 -9.15 -3.19
C ALA A 187 -2.67 -9.01 -2.90
N LEU A 188 -1.78 -9.24 -3.88
CA LEU A 188 -0.33 -9.08 -3.72
C LEU A 188 0.23 -7.86 -4.46
N ALA A 189 -0.03 -7.73 -5.76
CA ALA A 189 0.43 -6.58 -6.54
C ALA A 189 -0.45 -5.33 -6.35
N LEU A 190 -1.62 -5.48 -5.73
CA LEU A 190 -2.58 -4.41 -5.43
C LEU A 190 -3.05 -3.62 -6.66
N HIS A 191 -3.17 -4.28 -7.83
CA HIS A 191 -3.88 -3.69 -8.96
C HIS A 191 -5.38 -3.58 -8.65
N ARG A 192 -6.01 -2.52 -9.16
CA ARG A 192 -7.43 -2.23 -8.89
C ARG A 192 -8.39 -2.93 -9.86
N ASP A 193 -7.87 -3.31 -11.02
CA ASP A 193 -8.58 -3.90 -12.14
C ASP A 193 -7.57 -4.67 -13.00
N ASP A 194 -8.05 -5.39 -14.02
CA ASP A 194 -7.27 -6.31 -14.85
C ASP A 194 -6.51 -5.64 -16.00
N SER A 195 -6.52 -4.30 -16.10
CA SER A 195 -5.81 -3.59 -17.19
C SER A 195 -4.31 -3.93 -17.21
N TYR A 196 -3.71 -4.16 -16.04
CA TYR A 196 -2.30 -4.54 -15.89
C TYR A 196 -1.91 -5.79 -16.68
N LEU A 197 -2.86 -6.69 -16.95
CA LEU A 197 -2.60 -7.91 -17.73
C LEU A 197 -2.16 -7.60 -19.17
N GLY A 198 -2.61 -6.47 -19.74
CA GLY A 198 -2.23 -6.00 -21.07
C GLY A 198 -1.04 -5.05 -21.09
N GLU A 199 -0.52 -4.66 -19.92
CA GLU A 199 0.61 -3.74 -19.79
C GLU A 199 1.94 -4.51 -19.66
N PRO A 200 3.09 -3.84 -19.92
CA PRO A 200 4.40 -4.42 -19.67
C PRO A 200 4.55 -4.95 -18.23
N ALA A 201 5.08 -6.16 -18.10
CA ALA A 201 5.14 -6.89 -16.83
C ALA A 201 6.06 -6.25 -15.78
N MET A 202 6.91 -5.30 -16.15
CA MET A 202 7.88 -4.68 -15.24
C MET A 202 7.24 -4.04 -14.00
N ASP A 203 6.17 -3.24 -14.17
CA ASP A 203 5.50 -2.58 -13.03
C ASP A 203 4.87 -3.61 -12.09
N PHE A 204 4.22 -4.62 -12.67
CA PHE A 204 3.63 -5.75 -11.94
C PHE A 204 4.68 -6.49 -11.09
N VAL A 205 5.83 -6.85 -11.67
CA VAL A 205 6.93 -7.51 -10.94
C VAL A 205 7.50 -6.61 -9.85
N LYS A 206 7.69 -5.31 -10.10
CA LYS A 206 8.16 -4.34 -9.09
C LYS A 206 7.20 -4.24 -7.91
N ARG A 207 5.89 -4.16 -8.15
CA ARG A 207 4.86 -4.15 -7.09
C ARG A 207 4.90 -5.42 -6.25
N MET A 208 4.97 -6.58 -6.91
CA MET A 208 5.08 -7.85 -6.21
C MET A 208 6.33 -7.94 -5.34
N LYS A 209 7.48 -7.45 -5.81
CA LYS A 209 8.70 -7.38 -4.99
C LYS A 209 8.56 -6.47 -3.77
N VAL A 210 7.90 -5.31 -3.91
CA VAL A 210 7.65 -4.43 -2.75
C VAL A 210 6.80 -5.16 -1.70
N MET A 211 5.81 -5.93 -2.13
CA MET A 211 5.00 -6.76 -1.24
C MET A 211 5.84 -7.88 -0.60
N ALA A 212 6.67 -8.56 -1.38
CA ALA A 212 7.60 -9.60 -0.90
C ALA A 212 8.58 -9.06 0.15
N CYS A 213 9.18 -7.89 -0.07
CA CYS A 213 10.05 -7.28 0.94
C CYS A 213 9.30 -6.78 2.17
N SER A 214 8.02 -6.42 2.03
CA SER A 214 7.18 -6.02 3.17
C SER A 214 6.69 -7.22 3.97
N ILE A 215 6.69 -8.43 3.37
CA ILE A 215 6.34 -9.70 3.99
C ILE A 215 7.40 -10.76 3.58
N PRO A 216 8.60 -10.73 4.19
CA PRO A 216 9.77 -11.48 3.69
C PRO A 216 9.55 -13.00 3.59
N SER A 217 8.64 -13.55 4.38
CA SER A 217 8.39 -14.98 4.46
C SER A 217 7.39 -15.51 3.42
N LEU A 218 6.74 -14.67 2.59
CA LEU A 218 5.72 -15.16 1.64
C LEU A 218 6.31 -15.79 0.37
N PHE A 219 7.56 -15.50 0.03
CA PHE A 219 8.15 -15.83 -1.28
C PHE A 219 9.26 -16.91 -1.24
N LEU A 220 9.61 -17.43 -0.05
CA LEU A 220 10.64 -18.46 0.16
C LEU A 220 10.07 -19.90 0.03
#